data_AF-A0A5B0S789-F1
#
_entry.id   AF-A0A5B0S789-F1
#
_cell.length_a   1.000
_cell.length_b   1.000
_cell.length_c   1.000
_cell.angle_alpha   90.00
_cell.angle_beta   90.00
_cell.angle_gamma   90.00
#
_symmetry.space_group_name_H-M   'P 1'
#
loop_
_entity.id
_entity.type
_entity.pdbx_description
1 polymer ?
#
loop_
_entity_poly.entity_id
_entity_poly.type
_entity_poly.pdbx_seq_one_letter_code
_entity_poly.pdbx_strand_id
1 'polypeptide(L)'
;MFLTHFLHNALLVSFTVIGLFRFPPSLASTTKSSKPPVSARCGIHLLHGDPGFFNCMTDEQQEFSCADDSCEHAGYGWKDFMFKQCREYNPDNTLSQTYQDIYVDTFLAYNANLWVEAQEKKTAKSFECSWTEHGPDKRFNARRPTCHRCQLIPEQ
;
A
#
# COMPACT_ATOMS: atom_id res chain seq x y z
N MET A 1 31.16 -37.23 -38.16
CA MET A 1 31.73 -37.10 -39.51
C MET A 1 30.63 -36.59 -40.43
N PHE A 2 30.95 -35.51 -41.14
CA PHE A 2 30.40 -35.01 -42.41
C PHE A 2 28.93 -34.55 -42.56
N LEU A 3 28.84 -33.23 -42.49
CA LEU A 3 28.05 -32.29 -43.27
C LEU A 3 28.06 -32.59 -44.80
N THR A 4 26.91 -32.49 -45.47
CA THR A 4 26.73 -32.16 -46.91
C THR A 4 25.32 -31.58 -47.10
N HIS A 5 25.11 -30.26 -47.05
CA HIS A 5 25.09 -29.26 -48.14
C HIS A 5 24.17 -29.52 -49.38
N PHE A 6 23.09 -28.72 -49.47
CA PHE A 6 22.49 -27.97 -50.61
C PHE A 6 22.17 -28.71 -51.95
N LEU A 7 21.25 -28.32 -52.86
CA LEU A 7 20.82 -27.00 -53.38
C LEU A 7 19.60 -27.25 -54.36
N HIS A 8 18.56 -26.42 -54.31
CA HIS A 8 17.74 -25.85 -55.42
C HIS A 8 16.72 -26.64 -56.29
N ASN A 9 15.48 -26.11 -56.33
CA ASN A 9 14.67 -25.76 -57.53
C ASN A 9 13.30 -25.21 -57.04
N ALA A 10 12.97 -23.92 -57.14
CA ALA A 10 12.52 -23.14 -58.31
C ALA A 10 10.98 -22.98 -58.36
N LEU A 11 10.54 -21.72 -58.17
CA LEU A 11 9.43 -21.00 -58.82
C LEU A 11 8.03 -21.64 -58.96
N LEU A 12 6.99 -20.98 -58.42
CA LEU A 12 6.12 -20.06 -59.20
C LEU A 12 5.00 -19.43 -58.37
N VAL A 13 4.69 -18.21 -58.79
CA VAL A 13 3.72 -17.22 -58.27
C VAL A 13 2.28 -17.60 -58.62
N SER A 14 1.32 -17.28 -57.75
CA SER A 14 -0.02 -16.86 -58.19
C SER A 14 -0.70 -15.99 -57.14
N PHE A 15 -1.10 -14.80 -57.59
CA PHE A 15 -1.91 -13.82 -56.88
C PHE A 15 -3.38 -14.26 -56.85
N THR A 16 -4.03 -14.15 -55.68
CA THR A 16 -5.47 -13.89 -55.58
C THR A 16 -5.73 -12.92 -54.45
N VAL A 17 -6.52 -11.90 -54.75
CA VAL A 17 -6.77 -10.69 -53.98
C VAL A 17 -8.25 -10.68 -53.54
N ILE A 18 -8.47 -10.24 -52.29
CA ILE A 18 -9.70 -9.76 -51.63
C ILE A 18 -10.70 -10.80 -51.07
N GLY A 19 -10.88 -10.69 -49.75
CA GLY A 19 -12.06 -11.10 -48.99
C GLY A 19 -11.99 -10.55 -47.57
N LEU A 20 -12.46 -9.32 -47.37
CA LEU A 20 -12.66 -8.69 -46.05
C LEU A 20 -13.52 -9.58 -45.15
N PHE A 21 -13.03 -9.97 -43.97
CA PHE A 21 -13.78 -9.89 -42.71
C PHE A 21 -12.80 -9.78 -41.54
N ARG A 22 -12.71 -8.55 -41.02
CA ARG A 22 -12.13 -8.26 -39.71
C ARG A 22 -13.00 -8.88 -38.63
N PHE A 23 -12.46 -9.80 -37.85
CA PHE A 23 -12.85 -9.94 -36.45
C PHE A 23 -11.56 -10.16 -35.64
N PRO A 24 -11.13 -9.19 -34.83
CA PRO A 24 -10.05 -9.46 -33.87
C PRO A 24 -10.54 -10.52 -32.88
N PRO A 25 -9.64 -11.37 -32.34
CA PRO A 25 -9.97 -12.09 -31.12
C PRO A 25 -10.28 -11.03 -30.07
N SER A 26 -11.52 -11.02 -29.60
CA SER A 26 -11.94 -10.24 -28.45
C SER A 26 -11.03 -10.65 -27.29
N LEU A 27 -9.98 -9.85 -27.02
CA LEU A 27 -9.43 -9.75 -25.69
C LEU A 27 -10.62 -9.31 -24.83
N ALA A 28 -11.20 -10.26 -24.11
CA ALA A 28 -12.02 -9.95 -22.96
C ALA A 28 -11.09 -9.23 -21.97
N SER A 29 -10.99 -7.91 -22.15
CA SER A 29 -10.53 -7.01 -21.12
C SER A 29 -11.54 -7.14 -20.01
N THR A 30 -11.22 -7.95 -18.99
CA THR A 30 -11.78 -7.76 -17.66
C THR A 30 -11.36 -6.38 -17.21
N THR A 31 -12.11 -5.37 -17.62
CA THR A 31 -12.14 -4.06 -16.96
C THR A 31 -12.64 -4.35 -15.55
N LYS A 32 -11.71 -4.70 -14.67
CA LYS A 32 -11.83 -4.50 -13.22
C LYS A 32 -12.39 -3.09 -13.10
N SER A 33 -13.63 -2.96 -12.64
CA SER A 33 -14.32 -1.67 -12.54
C SER A 33 -13.44 -0.76 -11.67
N SER A 34 -12.59 0.03 -12.31
CA SER A 34 -11.60 0.86 -11.65
C SER A 34 -12.34 2.12 -11.25
N LYS A 35 -13.07 2.04 -10.12
CA LYS A 35 -13.54 3.24 -9.45
C LYS A 35 -12.39 4.26 -9.43
N PRO A 36 -12.66 5.55 -9.69
CA PRO A 36 -11.61 6.56 -9.65
C PRO A 36 -10.82 6.46 -8.34
N PRO A 37 -9.49 6.69 -8.37
CA PRO A 37 -8.70 6.68 -7.15
C PRO A 37 -9.26 7.68 -6.13
N VAL A 38 -9.33 7.28 -4.87
CA VAL A 38 -9.88 8.10 -3.79
C VAL A 38 -8.81 8.54 -2.80
N SER A 39 -9.13 9.55 -2.01
CA SER A 39 -8.40 9.84 -0.78
C SER A 39 -9.04 9.07 0.37
N ALA A 40 -8.24 8.36 1.16
CA ALA A 40 -8.68 7.58 2.30
C ALA A 40 -7.89 7.98 3.54
N ARG A 41 -8.59 8.30 4.63
CA ARG A 41 -7.97 8.46 5.94
C ARG A 41 -7.79 7.07 6.56
N CYS A 42 -6.56 6.66 6.83
CA CYS A 42 -6.29 5.34 7.39
C CYS A 42 -6.64 5.34 8.88
N GLY A 43 -7.90 5.08 9.17
CA GLY A 43 -8.52 5.19 10.48
C GLY A 43 -8.18 4.06 11.45
N ILE A 44 -8.01 2.85 10.91
CA ILE A 44 -7.83 1.62 11.68
C ILE A 44 -6.42 1.09 11.52
N HIS A 45 -5.90 0.98 10.30
CA HIS A 45 -4.52 0.56 10.10
C HIS A 45 -3.91 1.11 8.81
N LEU A 46 -2.58 1.10 8.81
CA LEU A 46 -1.76 1.20 7.62
C LEU A 46 -0.71 0.10 7.70
N LEU A 47 -0.83 -0.92 6.85
CA LEU A 47 0.02 -2.11 6.82
C LEU A 47 0.66 -2.26 5.44
N HIS A 48 1.82 -2.91 5.33
CA HIS A 48 2.41 -3.22 4.03
C HIS A 48 1.49 -4.17 3.24
N GLY A 49 1.18 -3.80 2.00
CA GLY A 49 0.43 -4.62 1.05
C GLY A 49 1.36 -5.21 -0.01
N ASP A 50 0.95 -5.11 -1.28
CA ASP A 50 1.82 -5.41 -2.42
C ASP A 50 3.07 -4.49 -2.42
N PRO A 51 4.21 -4.91 -3.01
CA PRO A 51 5.41 -4.08 -3.08
C PRO A 51 5.14 -2.68 -3.64
N GLY A 52 5.46 -1.64 -2.85
CA GLY A 52 5.20 -0.24 -3.18
C GLY A 52 3.81 0.28 -2.78
N PHE A 53 3.03 -0.53 -2.06
CA PHE A 53 1.69 -0.18 -1.61
C PHE A 53 1.49 -0.45 -0.11
N PHE A 54 0.67 0.39 0.51
CA PHE A 54 0.09 0.16 1.82
C PHE A 54 -1.38 -0.25 1.68
N ASN A 55 -1.81 -1.15 2.56
CA ASN A 55 -3.20 -1.40 2.86
C ASN A 55 -3.67 -0.47 3.98
N CYS A 56 -4.60 0.40 3.62
CA CYS A 56 -5.20 1.42 4.46
C CYS A 56 -6.63 1.02 4.80
N MET A 57 -6.95 0.84 6.07
CA MET A 57 -8.34 0.62 6.51
C MET A 57 -8.90 1.89 7.15
N THR A 58 -10.05 2.34 6.66
CA THR A 58 -10.73 3.54 7.18
C THR A 58 -11.49 3.26 8.47
N ASP A 59 -11.97 4.30 9.15
CA ASP A 59 -12.81 4.17 10.35
C ASP A 59 -14.14 3.42 10.06
N GLU A 60 -14.59 3.45 8.80
CA GLU A 60 -15.77 2.73 8.29
C GLU A 60 -15.48 1.28 7.89
N GLN A 61 -14.30 0.75 8.23
CA GLN A 61 -13.86 -0.62 7.91
C GLN A 61 -13.74 -0.91 6.41
N GLN A 62 -13.56 0.12 5.58
CA GLN A 62 -13.25 -0.06 4.17
C GLN A 62 -11.75 -0.18 3.96
N GLU A 63 -11.31 -1.21 3.25
CA GLU A 63 -9.91 -1.44 2.95
C GLU A 63 -9.53 -0.92 1.55
N PHE A 64 -8.41 -0.22 1.48
CA PHE A 64 -7.87 0.36 0.27
C PHE A 64 -6.40 0.01 0.09
N SER A 65 -5.99 -0.23 -1.16
CA SER A 65 -4.58 -0.28 -1.54
C SER A 65 -4.15 1.11 -2.01
N CYS A 66 -3.12 1.68 -1.39
CA CYS A 66 -2.62 3.03 -1.64
C CYS A 66 -1.12 2.97 -1.94
N ALA A 67 -0.63 3.78 -2.89
CA ALA A 67 0.81 3.84 -3.16
C ALA A 67 1.56 4.38 -1.92
N ASP A 68 2.76 3.88 -1.63
CA ASP A 68 3.52 4.26 -0.43
C ASP A 68 3.84 5.77 -0.35
N ASP A 69 4.12 6.39 -1.49
CA ASP A 69 4.39 7.80 -1.69
C ASP A 69 3.13 8.70 -1.66
N SER A 70 1.95 8.10 -1.51
CA SER A 70 0.66 8.81 -1.53
C SER A 70 0.13 9.19 -0.17
N CYS A 71 0.74 8.67 0.90
CA CYS A 71 0.31 8.87 2.27
C CYS A 71 1.00 10.08 2.89
N GLU A 72 0.23 10.97 3.50
CA GLU A 72 0.75 12.13 4.20
C GLU A 72 -0.09 12.51 5.42
N HIS A 73 0.51 13.30 6.31
CA HIS A 73 -0.20 14.00 7.37
C HIS A 73 0.34 15.41 7.52
N ALA A 74 -0.55 16.40 7.47
CA ALA A 74 -0.20 17.82 7.60
C ALA A 74 0.90 18.29 6.63
N GLY A 75 0.88 17.80 5.38
CA GLY A 75 1.86 18.14 4.33
C GLY A 75 3.21 17.42 4.43
N TYR A 76 3.38 16.50 5.38
CA TYR A 76 4.54 15.63 5.48
C TYR A 76 4.19 14.25 4.97
N GLY A 77 4.99 13.74 4.03
CA GLY A 77 4.87 12.36 3.57
C GLY A 77 5.03 11.38 4.73
N TRP A 78 4.29 10.27 4.68
CA TRP A 78 4.25 9.26 5.74
C TRP A 78 5.65 8.74 6.11
N LYS A 79 6.53 8.63 5.11
CA LYS A 79 7.92 8.22 5.27
C LYS A 79 8.73 9.04 6.28
N ASP A 80 8.34 10.29 6.54
CA ASP A 80 8.99 11.24 7.43
C ASP A 80 8.13 11.53 8.68
N PHE A 81 7.03 10.80 8.87
CA PHE A 81 6.08 11.04 9.95
C PHE A 81 6.51 10.36 11.25
N MET A 82 6.29 11.05 12.38
CA MET A 82 6.65 10.55 13.70
C MET A 82 5.44 10.42 14.62
N PHE A 83 5.34 9.29 15.31
CA PHE A 83 4.52 9.21 16.52
C PHE A 83 5.38 9.60 17.71
N LYS A 84 4.75 10.28 18.66
CA LYS A 84 5.43 10.85 19.82
C LYS A 84 5.04 10.13 21.09
N GLN A 85 5.95 10.13 22.06
CA GLN A 85 5.70 9.58 23.40
C GLN A 85 5.17 8.14 23.36
N CYS A 86 5.86 7.29 22.60
CA CYS A 86 5.56 5.87 22.50
C CYS A 86 6.41 5.05 23.47
N ARG A 87 5.87 3.93 23.94
CA ARG A 87 6.55 2.96 24.81
C ARG A 87 6.85 1.71 24.02
N GLU A 88 8.12 1.29 24.02
CA GLU A 88 8.54 0.05 23.36
C GLU A 88 7.98 -1.17 24.11
N TYR A 89 7.55 -2.20 23.38
CA TYR A 89 7.28 -3.52 23.95
C TYR A 89 8.59 -4.27 24.19
N ASN A 90 8.76 -4.77 25.41
CA ASN A 90 9.81 -5.71 25.77
C ASN A 90 9.50 -7.11 25.20
N PRO A 91 10.50 -8.01 25.13
CA PRO A 91 10.30 -9.38 24.65
C PRO A 91 9.27 -10.22 25.43
N ASP A 92 8.93 -9.81 26.65
CA ASP A 92 7.92 -10.43 27.51
C ASP A 92 6.51 -9.80 27.35
N ASN A 93 6.32 -8.97 26.30
CA ASN A 93 5.10 -8.20 26.01
C ASN A 93 4.74 -7.16 27.09
N THR A 94 5.65 -6.82 28.00
CA THR A 94 5.47 -5.67 28.89
C THR A 94 5.93 -4.38 28.22
N LEU A 95 5.38 -3.24 28.63
CA LEU A 95 5.82 -1.95 28.11
C LEU A 95 7.02 -1.42 28.90
N SER A 96 8.04 -0.96 28.19
CA SER A 96 9.17 -0.20 28.75
C SER A 96 8.69 1.01 29.57
N GLN A 97 9.47 1.44 30.55
CA GLN A 97 9.16 2.63 31.36
C GLN A 97 9.57 3.95 30.69
N THR A 98 10.22 3.86 29.53
CA THR A 98 10.75 5.00 28.78
C THR A 98 9.83 5.39 27.64
N TYR A 99 9.68 6.69 27.42
CA TYR A 99 8.97 7.24 26.28
C TYR A 99 9.96 7.70 25.20
N GLN A 100 9.65 7.42 23.95
CA GLN A 100 10.43 7.86 22.80
C GLN A 100 9.53 8.21 21.62
N ASP A 101 10.02 9.10 20.75
CA ASP A 101 9.35 9.42 19.49
C ASP A 101 9.93 8.51 18.39
N ILE A 102 9.06 8.00 17.51
CA ILE A 102 9.43 6.99 16.50
C ILE A 102 9.00 7.43 15.11
N TYR A 103 9.84 7.14 14.10
CA TYR A 103 9.40 7.17 12.71
C TYR A 103 8.59 5.92 12.41
N VAL A 104 7.32 6.10 12.08
CA VAL A 104 6.38 5.00 11.94
C VAL A 104 6.48 4.38 10.57
N ASP A 105 6.48 3.05 10.53
CA ASP A 105 6.36 2.27 9.30
C ASP A 105 4.90 1.88 9.07
N THR A 106 4.36 1.10 10.01
CA THR A 106 2.97 0.62 10.01
C THR A 106 2.32 0.87 11.37
N PHE A 107 0.99 0.85 11.40
CA PHE A 107 0.25 0.91 12.67
C PHE A 107 -1.08 0.16 12.61
N LEU A 108 -1.56 -0.22 13.79
CA LEU A 108 -2.90 -0.68 14.08
C LEU A 108 -3.48 0.15 15.23
N ALA A 109 -4.66 0.73 15.01
CA ALA A 109 -5.30 1.64 15.94
C ALA A 109 -6.42 0.95 16.73
N TYR A 110 -6.35 1.07 18.06
CA TYR A 110 -7.36 0.60 18.99
C TYR A 110 -8.21 1.79 19.43
N ASN A 111 -9.06 2.25 18.52
CA ASN A 111 -9.78 3.52 18.64
C ASN A 111 -10.65 3.61 19.89
N ALA A 112 -11.30 2.51 20.30
CA ALA A 112 -12.09 2.44 21.52
C ALA A 112 -11.24 2.61 22.80
N ASN A 113 -9.96 2.23 22.74
CA ASN A 113 -9.02 2.26 23.87
C ASN A 113 -8.05 3.44 23.81
N LEU A 114 -8.13 4.29 22.77
CA LEU A 114 -7.30 5.48 22.61
C LEU A 114 -5.80 5.18 22.66
N TRP A 115 -5.37 4.16 21.91
CA TRP A 115 -3.96 3.85 21.64
C TRP A 115 -3.78 3.26 20.24
N VAL A 116 -2.53 3.23 19.77
CA VAL A 116 -2.12 2.51 18.55
C VAL A 116 -0.93 1.62 18.86
N GLU A 117 -0.89 0.45 18.26
CA GLU A 117 0.33 -0.32 18.08
C GLU A 117 1.02 0.18 16.82
N ALA A 118 2.30 0.53 16.91
CA ALA A 118 3.08 1.06 15.80
C ALA A 118 4.39 0.30 15.67
N GLN A 119 4.80 0.06 14.42
CA GLN A 119 6.13 -0.48 14.13
C GLN A 119 7.08 0.65 13.76
N GLU A 120 8.27 0.70 14.38
CA GLU A 120 9.29 1.67 14.00
C GLU A 120 10.00 1.23 12.73
N LYS A 121 10.15 2.16 11.78
CA LYS A 121 10.80 1.94 10.49
C LYS A 121 12.26 1.47 10.56
N LYS A 122 13.03 1.94 11.54
CA LYS A 122 14.47 1.65 11.61
C LYS A 122 14.76 0.27 12.18
N THR A 123 14.07 -0.11 13.24
CA THR A 123 14.37 -1.34 14.00
C THR A 123 13.30 -2.41 13.87
N ALA A 124 12.16 -2.12 13.25
CA ALA A 124 10.98 -2.98 13.18
C ALA A 124 10.41 -3.37 14.57
N LYS A 125 10.83 -2.69 15.64
CA LYS A 125 10.29 -2.89 16.99
C LYS A 125 8.88 -2.36 17.10
N SER A 126 8.08 -3.01 17.94
CA SER A 126 6.70 -2.61 18.24
C SER A 126 6.62 -1.64 19.40
N PHE A 127 5.68 -0.73 19.30
CA PHE A 127 5.45 0.36 20.23
C PHE A 127 3.98 0.53 20.53
N GLU A 128 3.65 0.84 21.78
CA GLU A 128 2.35 1.41 22.14
C GLU A 128 2.46 2.93 22.17
N CYS A 129 1.67 3.60 21.33
CA CYS A 129 1.55 5.05 21.34
C CYS A 129 0.13 5.43 21.76
N SER A 130 -0.02 5.94 22.98
CA SER A 130 -1.31 6.39 23.48
C SER A 130 -1.70 7.75 22.89
N TRP A 131 -3.00 8.00 22.79
CA TRP A 131 -3.53 9.29 22.37
C TRP A 131 -3.55 10.24 23.57
N THR A 132 -2.37 10.59 24.11
CA THR A 132 -2.29 11.38 25.34
C THR A 132 -2.55 12.87 25.14
N GLU A 133 -3.35 13.46 26.04
CA GLU A 133 -3.38 14.89 26.37
C GLU A 133 -2.22 15.20 27.35
N HIS A 134 -0.98 15.35 26.89
CA HIS A 134 0.08 15.92 27.74
C HIS A 134 0.84 17.03 27.00
N GLY A 135 0.66 18.27 27.47
CA GLY A 135 1.28 19.48 26.94
C GLY A 135 0.26 20.59 26.61
N PRO A 136 0.68 21.88 26.57
CA PRO A 136 -0.21 23.03 26.35
C PRO A 136 -0.88 23.03 24.96
N ASP A 137 -0.37 22.23 24.03
CA ASP A 137 -0.93 22.02 22.69
C ASP A 137 -1.54 20.63 22.59
N LYS A 138 -2.81 20.49 23.00
CA LYS A 138 -3.68 19.29 22.95
C LYS A 138 -3.81 18.62 21.56
N ARG A 139 -2.71 18.26 20.92
CA ARG A 139 -2.63 18.03 19.48
C ARG A 139 -1.83 16.77 19.16
N PHE A 140 -2.41 15.62 19.52
CA PHE A 140 -2.39 14.40 18.70
C PHE A 140 -0.99 13.73 18.54
N ASN A 141 -0.72 12.69 19.35
CA ASN A 141 0.56 11.96 19.40
C ASN A 141 0.69 10.79 18.40
N ALA A 142 -0.44 10.24 17.90
CA ALA A 142 -0.50 9.12 16.96
C ALA A 142 -1.33 9.46 15.72
N ARG A 143 -0.92 10.49 14.97
CA ARG A 143 -1.65 11.04 13.81
C ARG A 143 -1.78 10.04 12.68
N ARG A 144 -3.02 9.82 12.24
CA ARG A 144 -3.34 8.90 11.15
C ARG A 144 -3.14 9.59 9.80
N PRO A 145 -2.47 8.94 8.83
CA PRO A 145 -2.26 9.53 7.53
C PRO A 145 -3.57 9.60 6.75
N THR A 146 -3.61 10.53 5.81
CA THR A 146 -4.49 10.43 4.65
C THR A 146 -3.65 9.97 3.48
N CYS A 147 -4.07 8.89 2.84
CA CYS A 147 -3.47 8.40 1.61
C CYS A 147 -4.31 8.83 0.42
N HIS A 148 -3.63 9.22 -0.65
CA HIS A 148 -4.24 9.65 -1.89
C HIS A 148 -4.10 8.57 -2.95
N ARG A 149 -4.82 8.68 -4.07
CA ARG A 149 -4.69 7.72 -5.18
C ARG A 149 -4.95 6.25 -4.78
N CYS A 150 -5.83 6.03 -3.81
CA CYS A 150 -6.15 4.71 -3.28
C CYS A 150 -7.19 3.97 -4.12
N GLN A 151 -7.08 2.65 -4.21
CA GLN A 151 -8.06 1.76 -4.85
C GLN A 151 -8.74 0.87 -3.81
N LEU A 152 -10.07 0.76 -3.90
CA LEU A 152 -10.84 -0.10 -2.99
C LEU A 152 -10.44 -1.57 -3.19
N ILE A 153 -10.09 -2.24 -2.09
CA ILE A 153 -9.93 -3.70 -2.06
C ILE A 153 -11.33 -4.29 -1.83
N PRO A 154 -11.88 -5.10 -2.75
CA PRO A 154 -13.18 -5.71 -2.55
C PRO A 154 -13.16 -6.64 -1.33
N GLU A 155 -14.20 -6.56 -0.49
CA GLU A 155 -14.46 -7.55 0.55
C GLU A 155 -14.59 -8.95 -0.11
N GLN A 156 -13.88 -9.94 0.44
CA GLN A 156 -13.93 -11.33 -0.01
C GLN A 156 -15.03 -12.10 0.71
#